data_AF-A0A139D147-F1
#
_entry.id   AF-A0A139D147-F1
#
_cell.length_a   1.000
_cell.length_b   1.000
_cell.length_c   1.000
_cell.angle_alpha   90.00
_cell.angle_beta   90.00
_cell.angle_gamma   90.00
#
_symmetry.space_group_name_H-M   'P 1'
#
loop_
_entity.id
_entity.type
_entity.pdbx_description
1 polymer ?
#
loop_
_entity_poly.entity_id
_entity_poly.type
_entity_poly.pdbx_seq_one_letter_code
_entity_poly.pdbx_strand_id
1 'polypeptide(L)'
;PKRDVVELRARVGMVFQKPNPFPKSIYDNVAYGPRIHGLANRKSDLDDIVESSLRKAGLWEEVKDRLDATATGMSGGQQQRLCIARAIAVSPEVVLMDEPCSALDCHRQGGGTDRRVVRELHHRDRDPLHAAGGPCVSPHCLFPLGSPGGGERHQQDVHLTGARVDRILHHRPLWLSPARLLEKDMPDRKDDVYGDHISHKFNDELMELKTQFLEMGGAVESQVERAVKALIDSDGELAEQVRLKDKEVDKQEVALDEEATLIIARRQPTARDLRLVISVIKMVADLERVGDEAKKIAKLAIKLSEEGQAPRGYVEVRHIAGHVQSMLHDALDAFTRLDSEQALRIMKEDKRVDEEYQAAARTLLTFMMEDTRNISRCMSVMWVLRALERVGDHACNIAENVIFMVEGEDVRHTSIEEAERVVGG
;
A
#
# COMPACT_ATOMS: atom_id res chain seq x y z
N PRO A 1 1.31 -6.14 -26.43
CA PRO A 1 2.64 -5.68 -26.91
C PRO A 1 3.64 -5.58 -25.74
N LYS A 2 4.73 -6.36 -25.77
CA LYS A 2 5.81 -6.25 -24.78
C LYS A 2 6.55 -4.93 -25.00
N ARG A 3 6.21 -3.88 -24.23
CA ARG A 3 7.05 -2.67 -24.14
C ARG A 3 8.31 -3.02 -23.37
N ASP A 4 9.46 -2.55 -23.82
CA ASP A 4 10.70 -2.73 -23.07
C ASP A 4 10.61 -1.94 -21.77
N VAL A 5 10.76 -2.64 -20.64
CA VAL A 5 10.71 -2.05 -19.29
C VAL A 5 11.87 -1.07 -19.08
N VAL A 6 12.99 -1.26 -19.79
CA VAL A 6 14.15 -0.35 -19.77
C VAL A 6 13.84 0.95 -20.50
N GLU A 7 13.16 0.87 -21.65
CA GLU A 7 12.70 2.04 -22.42
C GLU A 7 11.64 2.84 -21.64
N LEU A 8 10.70 2.15 -20.99
CA LEU A 8 9.68 2.80 -20.16
C LEU A 8 10.32 3.55 -18.95
N ARG A 9 11.33 2.95 -18.31
CA ARG A 9 12.10 3.56 -17.21
C ARG A 9 12.96 4.75 -17.64
N ALA A 10 13.39 4.82 -18.89
CA ALA A 10 14.08 6.00 -19.42
C ALA A 10 13.14 7.21 -19.57
N ARG A 11 11.85 6.95 -19.86
CA ARG A 11 10.85 7.97 -20.17
C ARG A 11 10.11 8.52 -18.95
N VAL A 12 10.12 7.79 -17.83
CA VAL A 12 9.47 8.18 -16.56
C VAL A 12 10.49 8.22 -15.43
N GLY A 13 10.79 9.43 -14.93
CA GLY A 13 11.58 9.64 -13.72
C GLY A 13 10.72 9.56 -12.46
N MET A 14 11.24 9.00 -11.37
CA MET A 14 10.52 8.91 -10.09
C MET A 14 11.36 9.48 -8.93
N VAL A 15 10.71 10.27 -8.07
CA VAL A 15 11.28 10.85 -6.84
C VAL A 15 10.37 10.48 -5.67
N PHE A 16 10.94 9.84 -4.65
CA PHE A 16 10.22 9.35 -3.46
C PHE A 16 10.23 10.37 -2.31
N GLN A 17 9.22 10.29 -1.43
CA GLN A 17 9.07 11.13 -0.22
C GLN A 17 10.34 11.11 0.66
N LYS A 18 10.93 9.92 0.88
CA LYS A 18 12.21 9.75 1.61
C LYS A 18 13.38 9.69 0.61
N PRO A 19 14.41 10.55 0.74
CA PRO A 19 15.53 10.56 -0.19
C PRO A 19 16.36 9.29 -0.06
N ASN A 20 16.65 8.65 -1.19
CA ASN A 20 17.48 7.45 -1.28
C ASN A 20 18.64 7.67 -2.28
N PRO A 21 19.69 8.41 -1.86
CA PRO A 21 20.92 8.53 -2.63
C PRO A 21 21.71 7.22 -2.58
N PHE A 22 22.38 6.86 -3.68
CA PHE A 22 23.26 5.70 -3.69
C PHE A 22 24.50 5.96 -2.83
N PRO A 23 25.10 4.91 -2.21
CA PRO A 23 26.35 5.00 -1.45
C PRO A 23 27.55 5.17 -2.41
N LYS A 24 27.60 6.32 -3.06
CA LYS A 24 28.55 6.75 -4.09
C LYS A 24 28.84 8.25 -3.93
N SER A 25 29.74 8.79 -4.76
CA SER A 25 29.98 10.23 -4.85
C SER A 25 28.71 11.00 -5.31
N ILE A 26 28.67 12.31 -5.08
CA ILE A 26 27.62 13.19 -5.60
C ILE A 26 27.60 13.15 -7.13
N TYR A 27 28.77 13.19 -7.77
CA TYR A 27 28.93 13.07 -9.21
C TYR A 27 28.37 11.74 -9.75
N ASP A 28 28.79 10.60 -9.19
CA ASP A 28 28.36 9.29 -9.67
C ASP A 28 26.88 9.02 -9.43
N ASN A 29 26.25 9.67 -8.44
CA ASN A 29 24.80 9.60 -8.23
C ASN A 29 24.01 10.19 -9.41
N VAL A 30 24.46 11.33 -9.95
CA VAL A 30 23.80 12.01 -11.08
C VAL A 30 24.21 11.38 -12.41
N ALA A 31 25.49 11.02 -12.58
CA ALA A 31 26.02 10.41 -13.81
C ALA A 31 25.54 8.96 -14.04
N TYR A 32 24.96 8.28 -13.03
CA TYR A 32 24.52 6.88 -13.13
C TYR A 32 23.50 6.65 -14.25
N GLY A 33 22.44 7.46 -14.32
CA GLY A 33 21.40 7.35 -15.34
C GLY A 33 21.94 7.57 -16.76
N PRO A 34 22.59 8.73 -17.04
CA PRO A 34 23.20 9.01 -18.34
C PRO A 34 24.20 7.94 -18.83
N ARG A 35 24.98 7.32 -17.92
CA ARG A 35 25.89 6.21 -18.25
C ARG A 35 25.15 4.94 -18.66
N ILE A 36 24.05 4.59 -17.98
CA ILE A 36 23.27 3.37 -18.28
C ILE A 36 22.49 3.52 -19.59
N HIS A 37 21.90 4.70 -19.83
CA HIS A 37 21.13 4.99 -21.03
C HIS A 37 21.98 5.42 -22.24
N GLY A 38 23.33 5.41 -22.13
CA GLY A 38 24.23 5.75 -23.23
C GLY A 38 24.12 7.20 -23.72
N LEU A 39 23.61 8.11 -22.88
CA LEU A 39 23.27 9.49 -23.28
C LEU A 39 24.50 10.39 -23.50
N ALA A 40 25.70 9.93 -23.14
CA ALA A 40 26.95 10.66 -23.29
C ALA A 40 28.10 9.70 -23.66
N ASN A 41 28.81 10.02 -24.76
CA ASN A 41 29.89 9.19 -25.30
C ASN A 41 31.28 9.65 -24.84
N ARG A 42 31.41 10.85 -24.26
CA ARG A 42 32.67 11.41 -23.77
C ARG A 42 32.49 11.94 -22.35
N LYS A 43 33.59 12.05 -21.61
CA LYS A 43 33.56 12.56 -20.23
C LYS A 43 33.07 14.00 -20.13
N SER A 44 33.47 14.88 -21.06
CA SER A 44 32.97 16.25 -21.18
C SER A 44 31.44 16.31 -21.21
N ASP A 45 30.83 15.44 -22.01
CA ASP A 45 29.39 15.43 -22.24
C ASP A 45 28.64 14.96 -20.98
N LEU A 46 29.26 14.11 -20.14
CA LEU A 46 28.75 13.75 -18.80
C LEU A 46 28.90 14.90 -17.80
N ASP A 47 30.05 15.59 -17.81
CA ASP A 47 30.33 16.70 -16.89
C ASP A 47 29.30 17.84 -17.10
N ASP A 48 29.01 18.18 -18.37
CA ASP A 48 27.97 19.15 -18.75
C ASP A 48 26.55 18.75 -18.28
N ILE A 49 26.17 17.47 -18.42
CA ILE A 49 24.86 16.95 -17.97
C ILE A 49 24.76 17.00 -16.44
N VAL A 50 25.82 16.62 -15.72
CA VAL A 50 25.85 16.63 -14.25
C VAL A 50 25.75 18.07 -13.73
N GLU A 51 26.52 19.01 -14.28
CA GLU A 51 26.42 20.43 -13.93
C GLU A 51 25.02 21.00 -14.23
N SER A 52 24.48 20.77 -15.43
CA SER A 52 23.14 21.24 -15.81
C SER A 52 22.05 20.72 -14.86
N SER A 53 22.14 19.44 -14.47
CA SER A 53 21.14 18.79 -13.62
C SER A 53 21.23 19.26 -12.17
N LEU A 54 22.44 19.44 -11.63
CA LEU A 54 22.68 19.99 -10.30
C LEU A 54 22.30 21.48 -10.20
N ARG A 55 22.44 22.26 -11.28
CA ARG A 55 21.98 23.65 -11.36
C ARG A 55 20.45 23.73 -11.34
N LYS A 56 19.75 22.97 -12.19
CA LYS A 56 18.26 22.87 -12.21
C LYS A 56 17.69 22.42 -10.86
N ALA A 57 18.37 21.49 -10.20
CA ALA A 57 18.01 21.03 -8.86
C ALA A 57 18.42 22.00 -7.73
N GLY A 58 18.99 23.17 -8.03
CA GLY A 58 19.35 24.21 -7.05
C GLY A 58 20.50 23.83 -6.10
N LEU A 59 21.23 22.75 -6.38
CA LEU A 59 22.23 22.17 -5.48
C LEU A 59 23.68 22.56 -5.85
N TRP A 60 23.92 22.98 -7.10
CA TRP A 60 25.27 23.21 -7.65
C TRP A 60 26.18 24.09 -6.78
N GLU A 61 25.70 25.26 -6.35
CA GLU A 61 26.53 26.21 -5.57
C GLU A 61 26.90 25.68 -4.17
N GLU A 62 26.21 24.64 -3.66
CA GLU A 62 26.52 23.97 -2.39
C GLU A 62 27.52 22.81 -2.55
N VAL A 63 27.64 22.20 -3.75
CA VAL A 63 28.37 20.93 -3.95
C VAL A 63 29.49 20.97 -4.99
N LYS A 64 29.61 22.04 -5.79
CA LYS A 64 30.62 22.19 -6.86
C LYS A 64 32.06 21.89 -6.41
N ASP A 65 32.42 22.28 -5.19
CA ASP A 65 33.77 22.10 -4.64
C ASP A 65 33.98 20.72 -3.98
N ARG A 66 32.96 19.84 -3.98
CA ARG A 66 32.91 18.57 -3.23
C ARG A 66 32.23 17.43 -4.00
N LEU A 67 32.26 17.44 -5.33
CA LEU A 67 31.56 16.46 -6.19
C LEU A 67 31.96 14.99 -5.94
N ASP A 68 33.20 14.74 -5.51
CA ASP A 68 33.71 13.40 -5.17
C ASP A 68 33.30 12.91 -3.77
N ALA A 69 32.69 13.76 -2.93
CA ALA A 69 32.28 13.39 -1.58
C ALA A 69 31.05 12.46 -1.57
N THR A 70 30.94 11.63 -0.53
CA THR A 70 29.85 10.65 -0.39
C THR A 70 28.49 11.30 -0.15
N ALA A 71 27.49 10.92 -0.96
CA ALA A 71 26.14 11.50 -0.91
C ALA A 71 25.36 11.23 0.41
N THR A 72 25.70 10.17 1.14
CA THR A 72 25.05 9.83 2.42
C THR A 72 25.41 10.77 3.58
N GLY A 73 26.43 11.63 3.43
CA GLY A 73 26.81 12.65 4.41
C GLY A 73 26.10 14.00 4.26
N MET A 74 25.16 14.12 3.34
CA MET A 74 24.42 15.36 3.05
C MET A 74 23.17 15.51 3.94
N SER A 75 22.64 16.72 4.10
CA SER A 75 21.37 16.93 4.83
C SER A 75 20.16 16.35 4.08
N GLY A 76 19.04 16.06 4.76
CA GLY A 76 17.86 15.47 4.13
C GLY A 76 17.37 16.22 2.88
N GLY A 77 17.23 17.54 2.97
CA GLY A 77 16.87 18.39 1.82
C GLY A 77 17.92 18.39 0.71
N GLN A 78 19.23 18.34 1.03
CA GLN A 78 20.29 18.19 0.03
C GLN A 78 20.24 16.81 -0.66
N GLN A 79 19.96 15.73 0.07
CA GLN A 79 19.78 14.39 -0.50
C GLN A 79 18.53 14.33 -1.39
N GLN A 80 17.45 15.05 -1.03
CA GLN A 80 16.25 15.17 -1.85
C GLN A 80 16.53 15.94 -3.15
N ARG A 81 17.21 17.10 -3.08
CA ARG A 81 17.68 17.85 -4.26
C ARG A 81 18.60 17.00 -5.14
N LEU A 82 19.46 16.16 -4.57
CA LEU A 82 20.30 15.22 -5.31
C LEU A 82 19.47 14.13 -6.02
N CYS A 83 18.44 13.59 -5.38
CA CYS A 83 17.52 12.63 -6.01
C CYS A 83 16.74 13.26 -7.17
N ILE A 84 16.33 14.53 -7.04
CA ILE A 84 15.71 15.32 -8.10
C ILE A 84 16.70 15.54 -9.27
N ALA A 85 17.95 15.94 -8.99
CA ALA A 85 19.00 16.06 -10.01
C ALA A 85 19.22 14.76 -10.78
N ARG A 86 19.27 13.63 -10.09
CA ARG A 86 19.39 12.27 -10.69
C ARG A 86 18.21 11.93 -11.61
N ALA A 87 16.98 12.28 -11.23
CA ALA A 87 15.81 12.06 -12.07
C ALA A 87 15.81 12.95 -13.33
N ILE A 88 16.24 14.22 -13.19
CA ILE A 88 16.31 15.17 -14.31
C ILE A 88 17.44 14.82 -15.30
N ALA A 89 18.54 14.22 -14.84
CA ALA A 89 19.71 13.93 -15.68
C ALA A 89 19.44 13.02 -16.88
N VAL A 90 18.42 12.16 -16.81
CA VAL A 90 17.98 11.29 -17.92
C VAL A 90 17.08 12.03 -18.92
N SER A 91 16.65 13.26 -18.60
CA SER A 91 15.67 14.06 -19.36
C SER A 91 14.36 13.31 -19.68
N PRO A 92 13.67 12.73 -18.67
CA PRO A 92 12.44 11.98 -18.86
C PRO A 92 11.30 12.86 -19.37
N GLU A 93 10.33 12.25 -20.05
CA GLU A 93 9.10 12.92 -20.53
C GLU A 93 8.17 13.29 -19.37
N VAL A 94 8.16 12.48 -18.31
CA VAL A 94 7.33 12.67 -17.11
C VAL A 94 8.19 12.45 -15.86
N VAL A 95 8.05 13.32 -14.86
CA VAL A 95 8.63 13.11 -13.53
C VAL A 95 7.48 12.93 -12.52
N LEU A 96 7.40 11.74 -11.94
CA LEU A 96 6.50 11.43 -10.83
C LEU A 96 7.20 11.78 -9.52
N MET A 97 6.57 12.63 -8.70
CA MET A 97 7.06 13.01 -7.38
C MET A 97 6.04 12.59 -6.34
N ASP A 98 6.47 11.75 -5.41
CA ASP A 98 5.71 11.34 -4.25
C ASP A 98 5.83 12.43 -3.17
N GLU A 99 4.72 13.08 -2.86
CA GLU A 99 4.61 14.27 -1.99
C GLU A 99 5.73 15.34 -2.16
N PRO A 100 5.72 16.15 -3.25
CA PRO A 100 6.78 17.12 -3.55
C PRO A 100 6.90 18.30 -2.55
N CYS A 101 6.19 18.27 -1.42
CA CYS A 101 6.11 19.36 -0.44
C CYS A 101 6.26 18.91 1.04
N SER A 102 6.27 17.61 1.36
CA SER A 102 6.25 17.15 2.77
C SER A 102 7.61 17.18 3.46
N ALA A 103 8.72 17.13 2.72
CA ALA A 103 10.08 17.28 3.25
C ALA A 103 10.63 18.74 3.22
N LEU A 104 9.75 19.74 3.07
CA LEU A 104 10.11 21.16 3.28
C LEU A 104 10.08 21.50 4.77
N ASP A 105 11.15 21.14 5.49
CA ASP A 105 11.33 21.49 6.89
C ASP A 105 11.14 23.00 7.12
N CYS A 106 10.09 23.37 7.85
CA CYS A 106 9.77 24.76 8.19
C CYS A 106 10.69 25.38 9.26
N HIS A 107 11.88 24.80 9.50
CA HIS A 107 12.78 25.14 10.61
C HIS A 107 14.23 25.42 10.18
N ARG A 108 14.42 26.54 9.47
CA ARG A 108 15.55 27.45 9.70
C ARG A 108 15.29 28.83 9.11
N GLN A 109 15.53 29.88 9.90
CA GLN A 109 15.54 31.25 9.41
C GLN A 109 16.82 31.51 8.60
N GLY A 110 16.66 32.05 7.38
CA GLY A 110 17.78 32.50 6.52
C GLY A 110 18.20 31.50 5.43
N GLY A 111 17.96 31.86 4.16
CA GLY A 111 18.38 31.08 3.00
C GLY A 111 17.28 30.88 1.96
N GLY A 112 16.95 31.90 1.18
CA GLY A 112 15.88 31.82 0.17
C GLY A 112 16.35 31.19 -1.15
N THR A 113 16.24 29.87 -1.31
CA THR A 113 16.63 29.19 -2.57
C THR A 113 15.66 28.12 -3.10
N ASP A 114 14.99 27.31 -2.26
CA ASP A 114 14.22 26.13 -2.74
C ASP A 114 13.03 26.44 -3.66
N ARG A 115 12.43 27.65 -3.58
CA ARG A 115 11.37 28.07 -4.53
C ARG A 115 11.85 28.23 -5.98
N ARG A 116 13.14 28.15 -6.28
CA ARG A 116 13.67 28.22 -7.66
C ARG A 116 13.59 26.88 -8.40
N VAL A 117 13.90 25.76 -7.73
CA VAL A 117 13.93 24.41 -8.33
C VAL A 117 12.59 24.05 -8.98
N VAL A 118 11.51 24.25 -8.22
CA VAL A 118 10.15 24.02 -8.71
C VAL A 118 9.80 25.00 -9.84
N ARG A 119 10.24 26.26 -9.79
CA ARG A 119 9.96 27.25 -10.86
C ARG A 119 10.70 26.97 -12.17
N GLU A 120 11.95 26.52 -12.14
CA GLU A 120 12.73 26.24 -13.36
C GLU A 120 12.23 24.97 -14.08
N LEU A 121 11.68 24.00 -13.34
CA LEU A 121 10.99 22.84 -13.91
C LEU A 121 9.65 23.20 -14.59
N HIS A 122 9.03 24.34 -14.25
CA HIS A 122 7.73 24.78 -14.78
C HIS A 122 7.83 25.73 -15.99
N HIS A 123 8.92 25.67 -16.77
CA HIS A 123 9.11 26.55 -17.94
C HIS A 123 8.83 25.91 -19.32
N ARG A 124 8.09 24.81 -19.34
CA ARG A 124 7.14 24.50 -20.41
C ARG A 124 5.77 24.32 -19.78
N ASP A 125 4.79 25.00 -20.35
CA ASP A 125 3.38 25.05 -19.93
C ASP A 125 3.13 25.59 -18.51
N ARG A 126 3.16 26.91 -18.41
CA ARG A 126 2.60 27.67 -17.29
C ARG A 126 1.61 28.70 -17.80
N ASP A 127 0.38 28.62 -17.30
CA ASP A 127 -0.41 29.82 -17.00
C ASP A 127 -1.09 29.65 -15.61
N PRO A 128 -0.46 30.11 -14.52
CA PRO A 128 -1.04 30.11 -13.18
C PRO A 128 -1.29 31.53 -12.67
N LEU A 129 -2.55 31.88 -12.42
CA LEU A 129 -2.89 32.99 -11.53
C LEU A 129 -2.94 32.51 -10.08
N HIS A 130 -1.94 32.92 -9.30
CA HIS A 130 -1.90 32.78 -7.83
C HIS A 130 -2.70 33.90 -7.14
N ALA A 131 -3.31 33.57 -5.99
CA ALA A 131 -3.24 34.27 -4.69
C ALA A 131 -4.50 33.92 -3.85
N ALA A 132 -4.47 33.70 -2.52
CA ALA A 132 -3.42 33.76 -1.50
C ALA A 132 -3.73 32.69 -0.41
N GLY A 133 -2.88 32.41 0.59
CA GLY A 133 -1.66 33.08 1.01
C GLY A 133 -0.78 32.23 1.94
N GLY A 134 0.35 32.79 2.38
CA GLY A 134 1.31 32.13 3.27
C GLY A 134 1.17 32.52 4.75
N PRO A 135 1.92 31.87 5.66
CA PRO A 135 1.77 32.03 7.10
C PRO A 135 2.53 33.23 7.68
N CYS A 136 1.91 33.89 8.67
CA CYS A 136 2.53 34.83 9.60
C CYS A 136 2.31 34.35 11.06
N VAL A 137 3.32 34.51 11.91
CA VAL A 137 3.48 33.85 13.23
C VAL A 137 4.13 34.88 14.17
N SER A 138 3.80 35.06 15.45
CA SER A 138 3.01 34.31 16.47
C SER A 138 2.29 35.36 17.39
N PRO A 139 1.87 35.13 18.68
CA PRO A 139 1.76 33.90 19.49
C PRO A 139 0.45 33.76 20.32
N HIS A 140 0.42 32.71 21.17
CA HIS A 140 -0.48 32.46 22.31
C HIS A 140 -1.77 31.67 22.05
N CYS A 141 -1.75 30.39 22.46
CA CYS A 141 -2.91 29.54 22.59
C CYS A 141 -3.61 29.81 23.94
N LEU A 142 -4.91 30.10 23.92
CA LEU A 142 -5.86 29.85 25.02
C LEU A 142 -7.29 29.83 24.45
N PHE A 143 -8.12 28.94 24.98
CA PHE A 143 -9.46 28.59 24.46
C PHE A 143 -10.57 29.51 25.05
N PRO A 144 -11.87 29.37 24.69
CA PRO A 144 -12.79 30.49 24.49
C PRO A 144 -13.57 30.89 25.75
N LEU A 145 -14.30 32.01 25.67
CA LEU A 145 -15.72 32.17 26.09
C LEU A 145 -16.14 33.65 26.18
N GLY A 146 -17.40 33.94 25.83
CA GLY A 146 -18.14 35.12 26.32
C GLY A 146 -18.32 36.31 25.36
N SER A 147 -19.57 36.54 24.92
CA SER A 147 -20.06 37.90 24.63
C SER A 147 -20.29 38.65 25.96
N PRO A 148 -20.14 39.98 26.03
CA PRO A 148 -21.30 40.84 25.72
C PRO A 148 -21.02 42.27 25.17
N GLY A 149 -21.88 42.72 24.26
CA GLY A 149 -22.51 44.07 24.16
C GLY A 149 -21.73 45.40 24.19
N GLY A 150 -22.07 46.31 23.26
CA GLY A 150 -22.14 47.77 23.53
C GLY A 150 -21.62 48.73 22.44
N GLY A 151 -22.48 49.67 21.99
CA GLY A 151 -22.14 50.86 21.16
C GLY A 151 -22.21 50.64 19.64
N GLU A 152 -23.25 51.03 18.89
CA GLU A 152 -23.72 52.40 18.51
C GLU A 152 -22.71 53.21 17.65
N ARG A 153 -23.05 53.94 16.56
CA ARG A 153 -24.32 54.17 15.80
C ARG A 153 -24.02 54.90 14.45
N HIS A 154 -25.03 54.98 13.56
CA HIS A 154 -25.17 55.80 12.32
C HIS A 154 -24.18 55.50 11.15
N GLN A 155 -24.57 55.22 9.90
CA GLN A 155 -25.64 55.73 8.99
C GLN A 155 -25.29 57.08 8.33
N GLN A 156 -24.93 57.09 7.03
CA GLN A 156 -25.44 58.05 6.03
C GLN A 156 -25.01 57.75 4.58
N ASP A 157 -25.85 58.25 3.69
CA ASP A 157 -25.97 58.05 2.25
C ASP A 157 -24.84 58.60 1.33
N VAL A 158 -24.56 57.84 0.27
CA VAL A 158 -24.45 58.22 -1.16
C VAL A 158 -24.00 59.66 -1.54
N HIS A 159 -22.92 59.83 -2.34
CA HIS A 159 -22.96 60.31 -3.75
C HIS A 159 -21.61 60.74 -4.39
N LEU A 160 -21.40 60.34 -5.66
CA LEU A 160 -20.79 61.04 -6.82
C LEU A 160 -19.34 61.61 -6.67
N THR A 161 -18.38 61.36 -7.57
CA THR A 161 -18.31 61.56 -9.04
C THR A 161 -17.12 60.74 -9.60
N GLY A 162 -16.83 60.54 -10.89
CA GLY A 162 -17.46 60.94 -12.15
C GLY A 162 -16.41 61.31 -13.22
N ALA A 163 -16.26 60.52 -14.29
CA ALA A 163 -15.71 60.89 -15.61
C ALA A 163 -15.58 59.63 -16.52
N ARG A 164 -15.96 59.73 -17.80
CA ARG A 164 -15.81 58.67 -18.81
C ARG A 164 -14.57 58.89 -19.68
N VAL A 165 -13.99 57.80 -20.18
CA VAL A 165 -13.55 57.72 -21.60
C VAL A 165 -13.98 56.35 -22.15
N ASP A 166 -14.85 56.35 -23.16
CA ASP A 166 -15.40 55.15 -23.80
C ASP A 166 -14.48 54.60 -24.90
N ARG A 167 -14.30 53.26 -24.98
CA ARG A 167 -14.14 52.49 -26.25
C ARG A 167 -14.73 51.07 -26.16
N ILE A 168 -16.07 51.03 -26.11
CA ILE A 168 -16.99 50.08 -26.78
C ILE A 168 -16.49 48.65 -27.09
N LEU A 169 -17.14 47.65 -26.47
CA LEU A 169 -17.78 46.54 -27.20
C LEU A 169 -19.04 46.08 -26.42
N HIS A 170 -20.11 45.74 -27.13
CA HIS A 170 -21.48 45.68 -26.59
C HIS A 170 -21.92 44.29 -26.12
N HIS A 171 -22.40 44.18 -24.89
CA HIS A 171 -23.42 43.18 -24.52
C HIS A 171 -24.49 43.83 -23.61
N ARG A 172 -25.78 43.62 -23.93
CA ARG A 172 -26.92 44.26 -23.27
C ARG A 172 -27.60 43.24 -22.35
N PRO A 173 -27.61 43.41 -21.01
CA PRO A 173 -28.32 42.50 -20.13
C PRO A 173 -29.84 42.75 -20.25
N LEU A 174 -30.59 41.68 -20.50
CA LEU A 174 -32.04 41.70 -20.66
C LEU A 174 -32.65 40.96 -19.47
N TRP A 175 -33.26 41.70 -18.55
CA TRP A 175 -33.96 41.13 -17.40
C TRP A 175 -35.39 40.76 -17.79
N LEU A 176 -35.82 39.55 -17.45
CA LEU A 176 -37.21 39.14 -17.46
C LEU A 176 -37.60 38.67 -16.05
N SER A 177 -38.60 39.33 -15.47
CA SER A 177 -39.19 38.99 -14.18
C SER A 177 -40.11 37.76 -14.28
N PRO A 178 -40.41 37.06 -13.17
CA PRO A 178 -40.96 35.70 -13.23
C PRO A 178 -42.46 35.69 -13.57
N ALA A 179 -42.83 34.89 -14.58
CA ALA A 179 -44.23 34.60 -14.91
C ALA A 179 -44.45 33.08 -15.01
N ARG A 180 -45.35 32.59 -14.15
CA ARG A 180 -45.71 31.18 -13.95
C ARG A 180 -46.55 30.65 -15.12
N LEU A 181 -46.10 29.58 -15.79
CA LEU A 181 -46.92 28.76 -16.69
C LEU A 181 -46.57 27.27 -16.52
N LEU A 182 -47.52 26.41 -16.89
CA LEU A 182 -47.64 25.03 -16.38
C LEU A 182 -46.79 23.97 -17.13
N GLU A 183 -46.50 22.92 -16.36
CA GLU A 183 -46.18 21.52 -16.72
C GLU A 183 -46.22 21.14 -18.22
N LYS A 184 -45.07 20.64 -18.73
CA LYS A 184 -44.92 19.22 -19.09
C LYS A 184 -43.49 18.84 -19.53
N ASP A 185 -43.03 17.72 -18.99
CA ASP A 185 -42.11 16.72 -19.59
C ASP A 185 -41.00 17.21 -20.54
N MET A 186 -39.83 17.54 -19.98
CA MET A 186 -38.55 17.41 -20.67
C MET A 186 -37.50 16.85 -19.70
N PRO A 187 -36.86 15.69 -19.98
CA PRO A 187 -35.73 15.20 -19.19
C PRO A 187 -34.48 16.02 -19.54
N ASP A 188 -33.93 16.73 -18.55
CA ASP A 188 -32.71 17.51 -18.73
C ASP A 188 -31.45 16.64 -18.47
N ARG A 189 -30.49 16.71 -19.40
CA ARG A 189 -29.06 16.35 -19.26
C ARG A 189 -28.68 15.00 -18.61
N LYS A 190 -28.43 14.02 -19.50
CA LYS A 190 -27.23 13.16 -19.70
C LYS A 190 -26.32 12.66 -18.55
N ASP A 191 -26.26 13.26 -17.37
CA ASP A 191 -25.27 12.90 -16.34
C ASP A 191 -25.76 11.71 -15.48
N ASP A 192 -27.07 11.56 -15.28
CA ASP A 192 -27.69 10.44 -14.55
C ASP A 192 -27.45 9.06 -15.19
N VAL A 193 -27.15 9.00 -16.50
CA VAL A 193 -26.94 7.72 -17.21
C VAL A 193 -25.48 7.25 -17.13
N TYR A 194 -24.51 8.17 -17.04
CA TYR A 194 -23.08 7.81 -17.08
C TYR A 194 -22.40 7.82 -15.71
N GLY A 195 -22.87 8.62 -14.75
CA GLY A 195 -22.36 8.60 -13.37
C GLY A 195 -22.58 7.24 -12.70
N ASP A 196 -23.82 6.75 -12.75
CA ASP A 196 -24.20 5.43 -12.25
C ASP A 196 -23.40 4.33 -12.96
N HIS A 197 -23.31 4.31 -14.29
CA HIS A 197 -22.59 3.26 -15.01
C HIS A 197 -21.08 3.20 -14.73
N ILE A 198 -20.42 4.31 -14.36
CA ILE A 198 -19.00 4.30 -13.99
C ILE A 198 -18.81 3.81 -12.55
N SER A 199 -19.69 4.23 -11.64
CA SER A 199 -19.69 3.80 -10.23
C SER A 199 -20.07 2.32 -10.10
N HIS A 200 -21.16 1.89 -10.76
CA HIS A 200 -21.57 0.48 -10.79
C HIS A 200 -20.45 -0.42 -11.32
N LYS A 201 -19.84 -0.11 -12.48
CA LYS A 201 -18.73 -0.92 -13.00
C LYS A 201 -17.50 -0.97 -12.10
N PHE A 202 -17.29 0.04 -11.26
CA PHE A 202 -16.22 0.01 -10.27
C PHE A 202 -16.60 -0.87 -9.06
N ASN A 203 -17.85 -0.78 -8.58
CA ASN A 203 -18.37 -1.68 -7.55
C ASN A 203 -18.42 -3.14 -8.01
N ASP A 204 -18.71 -3.38 -9.30
CA ASP A 204 -18.65 -4.70 -9.94
C ASP A 204 -17.20 -5.21 -9.96
N GLU A 205 -16.23 -4.40 -10.39
CA GLU A 205 -14.78 -4.71 -10.34
C GLU A 205 -14.30 -5.01 -8.89
N LEU A 206 -14.82 -4.32 -7.87
CA LEU A 206 -14.50 -4.62 -6.45
C LEU A 206 -15.18 -5.90 -5.94
N MET A 207 -16.39 -6.20 -6.41
CA MET A 207 -17.09 -7.44 -6.05
C MET A 207 -16.44 -8.66 -6.73
N GLU A 208 -15.97 -8.53 -7.96
CA GLU A 208 -15.25 -9.58 -8.68
C GLU A 208 -13.91 -9.90 -7.99
N LEU A 209 -13.11 -8.88 -7.63
CA LEU A 209 -11.91 -9.03 -6.80
C LEU A 209 -12.20 -9.75 -5.47
N LYS A 210 -13.29 -9.37 -4.78
CA LYS A 210 -13.71 -10.01 -3.52
C LYS A 210 -14.10 -11.47 -3.72
N THR A 211 -14.81 -11.80 -4.81
CA THR A 211 -15.20 -13.16 -5.14
C THR A 211 -13.99 -14.04 -5.46
N GLN A 212 -13.07 -13.58 -6.30
CA GLN A 212 -11.84 -14.31 -6.63
C GLN A 212 -10.96 -14.55 -5.38
N PHE A 213 -10.87 -13.58 -4.47
CA PHE A 213 -10.15 -13.74 -3.20
C PHE A 213 -10.77 -14.85 -2.33
N LEU A 214 -12.10 -14.91 -2.24
CA LEU A 214 -12.80 -15.97 -1.51
C LEU A 214 -12.69 -17.35 -2.19
N GLU A 215 -12.63 -17.39 -3.52
CA GLU A 215 -12.37 -18.63 -4.28
C GLU A 215 -10.94 -19.15 -4.03
N MET A 216 -9.94 -18.27 -3.96
CA MET A 216 -8.58 -18.63 -3.53
C MET A 216 -8.58 -19.11 -2.07
N GLY A 217 -9.27 -18.40 -1.17
CA GLY A 217 -9.42 -18.79 0.24
C GLY A 217 -9.97 -20.20 0.42
N GLY A 218 -11.11 -20.52 -0.21
CA GLY A 218 -11.71 -21.85 -0.15
C GLY A 218 -10.87 -22.95 -0.80
N ALA A 219 -10.10 -22.61 -1.85
CA ALA A 219 -9.13 -23.54 -2.43
C ALA A 219 -7.99 -23.88 -1.45
N VAL A 220 -7.50 -22.86 -0.74
CA VAL A 220 -6.43 -22.99 0.27
C VAL A 220 -6.91 -23.72 1.52
N GLU A 221 -8.11 -23.42 2.06
CA GLU A 221 -8.75 -24.20 3.14
C GLU A 221 -8.79 -25.69 2.81
N SER A 222 -9.29 -26.03 1.61
CA SER A 222 -9.38 -27.43 1.16
C SER A 222 -8.00 -28.09 0.97
N GLN A 223 -6.96 -27.32 0.63
CA GLN A 223 -5.59 -27.86 0.57
C GLN A 223 -5.07 -28.21 1.96
N VAL A 224 -5.27 -27.34 2.97
CA VAL A 224 -4.88 -27.62 4.37
C VAL A 224 -5.63 -28.85 4.91
N GLU A 225 -6.95 -28.92 4.71
CA GLU A 225 -7.78 -30.08 5.11
C GLU A 225 -7.25 -31.38 4.50
N ARG A 226 -7.03 -31.39 3.18
CA ARG A 226 -6.57 -32.58 2.45
C ARG A 226 -5.13 -32.96 2.80
N ALA A 227 -4.25 -32.01 3.07
CA ALA A 227 -2.87 -32.28 3.47
C ALA A 227 -2.81 -32.96 4.86
N VAL A 228 -3.58 -32.44 5.82
CA VAL A 228 -3.69 -33.02 7.16
C VAL A 228 -4.34 -34.41 7.11
N LYS A 229 -5.40 -34.56 6.31
CA LYS A 229 -6.03 -35.88 6.10
C LYS A 229 -5.05 -36.89 5.51
N ALA A 230 -4.33 -36.52 4.46
CA ALA A 230 -3.34 -37.40 3.82
C ALA A 230 -2.26 -37.88 4.79
N LEU A 231 -1.80 -37.00 5.68
CA LEU A 231 -0.84 -37.33 6.73
C LEU A 231 -1.40 -38.32 7.77
N ILE A 232 -2.63 -38.11 8.23
CA ILE A 232 -3.28 -38.93 9.25
C ILE A 232 -3.62 -40.32 8.70
N ASP A 233 -4.18 -40.38 7.50
CA ASP A 233 -4.61 -41.61 6.83
C ASP A 233 -3.42 -42.35 6.17
N SER A 234 -2.22 -41.74 6.16
CA SER A 234 -1.02 -42.21 5.44
C SER A 234 -1.23 -42.38 3.92
N ASP A 235 -2.05 -41.50 3.33
CA ASP A 235 -2.41 -41.51 1.91
C ASP A 235 -1.43 -40.66 1.09
N GLY A 236 -0.39 -41.31 0.56
CA GLY A 236 0.59 -40.68 -0.32
C GLY A 236 0.01 -40.18 -1.65
N GLU A 237 -1.08 -40.77 -2.16
CA GLU A 237 -1.71 -40.32 -3.41
C GLU A 237 -2.48 -39.01 -3.20
N LEU A 238 -3.22 -38.90 -2.10
CA LEU A 238 -3.90 -37.65 -1.72
C LEU A 238 -2.88 -36.53 -1.44
N ALA A 239 -1.76 -36.84 -0.79
CA ALA A 239 -0.69 -35.88 -0.54
C ALA A 239 -0.07 -35.37 -1.86
N GLU A 240 0.22 -36.25 -2.81
CA GLU A 240 0.74 -35.86 -4.13
C GLU A 240 -0.27 -35.00 -4.91
N GLN A 241 -1.57 -35.30 -4.82
CA GLN A 241 -2.61 -34.45 -5.40
C GLN A 241 -2.61 -33.03 -4.82
N VAL A 242 -2.43 -32.87 -3.49
CA VAL A 242 -2.32 -31.53 -2.88
C VAL A 242 -1.07 -30.82 -3.38
N ARG A 243 0.09 -31.49 -3.37
CA ARG A 243 1.37 -30.94 -3.84
C ARG A 243 1.34 -30.47 -5.30
N LEU A 244 0.50 -31.09 -6.15
CA LEU A 244 0.34 -30.70 -7.55
C LEU A 244 -0.71 -29.59 -7.76
N LYS A 245 -1.76 -29.53 -6.92
CA LYS A 245 -2.84 -28.53 -7.00
C LYS A 245 -2.44 -27.14 -6.50
N ASP A 246 -1.48 -27.08 -5.58
CA ASP A 246 -0.89 -25.86 -5.05
C ASP A 246 -0.52 -24.83 -6.15
N LYS A 247 -0.04 -25.28 -7.32
CA LYS A 247 0.23 -24.42 -8.50
C LYS A 247 -0.96 -23.62 -9.03
N GLU A 248 -2.18 -23.93 -8.63
CA GLU A 248 -3.36 -23.12 -8.94
C GLU A 248 -3.45 -21.90 -8.03
N VAL A 249 -3.05 -22.04 -6.76
CA VAL A 249 -2.96 -20.93 -5.80
C VAL A 249 -1.87 -19.94 -6.23
N ASP A 250 -0.70 -20.44 -6.66
CA ASP A 250 0.36 -19.62 -7.30
C ASP A 250 -0.18 -18.75 -8.46
N LYS A 251 -1.17 -19.27 -9.22
CA LYS A 251 -1.78 -18.55 -10.35
C LYS A 251 -2.88 -17.58 -9.90
N GLN A 252 -3.66 -17.96 -8.90
CA GLN A 252 -4.68 -17.09 -8.31
C GLN A 252 -4.05 -15.87 -7.64
N GLU A 253 -2.90 -16.04 -6.95
CA GLU A 253 -2.10 -14.94 -6.38
C GLU A 253 -1.77 -13.89 -7.45
N VAL A 254 -1.09 -14.31 -8.53
CA VAL A 254 -0.68 -13.41 -9.62
C VAL A 254 -1.87 -12.75 -10.32
N ALA A 255 -2.98 -13.48 -10.52
CA ALA A 255 -4.18 -12.92 -11.14
C ALA A 255 -4.84 -11.83 -10.26
N LEU A 256 -4.97 -12.09 -8.96
CA LEU A 256 -5.54 -11.15 -7.99
C LEU A 256 -4.67 -9.89 -7.83
N ASP A 257 -3.35 -10.03 -7.79
CA ASP A 257 -2.41 -8.90 -7.72
C ASP A 257 -2.44 -8.05 -8.99
N GLU A 258 -2.53 -8.68 -10.18
CA GLU A 258 -2.71 -7.96 -11.44
C GLU A 258 -4.05 -7.19 -11.47
N GLU A 259 -5.16 -7.82 -11.05
CA GLU A 259 -6.47 -7.18 -11.00
C GLU A 259 -6.52 -6.02 -10.01
N ALA A 260 -6.07 -6.22 -8.77
CA ALA A 260 -5.99 -5.19 -7.74
C ALA A 260 -5.14 -3.99 -8.20
N THR A 261 -4.00 -4.26 -8.84
CA THR A 261 -3.14 -3.22 -9.43
C THR A 261 -3.85 -2.44 -10.55
N LEU A 262 -4.59 -3.14 -11.43
CA LEU A 262 -5.37 -2.52 -12.50
C LEU A 262 -6.53 -1.66 -11.96
N ILE A 263 -7.19 -2.08 -10.88
CA ILE A 263 -8.24 -1.31 -10.21
C ILE A 263 -7.67 0.01 -9.68
N ILE A 264 -6.56 -0.03 -8.93
CA ILE A 264 -5.88 1.18 -8.42
C ILE A 264 -5.50 2.12 -9.58
N ALA A 265 -4.85 1.58 -10.61
CA ALA A 265 -4.34 2.36 -11.74
C ALA A 265 -5.45 2.99 -12.62
N ARG A 266 -6.61 2.34 -12.75
CA ARG A 266 -7.71 2.79 -13.61
C ARG A 266 -8.71 3.71 -12.91
N ARG A 267 -8.84 3.62 -11.57
CA ARG A 267 -10.00 4.17 -10.86
C ARG A 267 -9.69 5.27 -9.85
N GLN A 268 -8.44 5.36 -9.35
CA GLN A 268 -8.08 6.25 -8.23
C GLN A 268 -9.08 6.13 -7.06
N PRO A 269 -9.22 4.91 -6.48
CA PRO A 269 -10.24 4.59 -5.48
C PRO A 269 -10.28 5.55 -4.28
N THR A 270 -11.45 5.70 -3.66
CA THR A 270 -11.57 6.51 -2.44
C THR A 270 -10.81 5.88 -1.28
N ALA A 271 -10.60 6.60 -0.18
CA ALA A 271 -9.85 6.08 0.97
C ALA A 271 -10.37 4.71 1.47
N ARG A 272 -11.70 4.51 1.50
CA ARG A 272 -12.31 3.23 1.92
C ARG A 272 -12.01 2.10 0.93
N ASP A 273 -12.22 2.37 -0.36
CA ASP A 273 -12.05 1.35 -1.41
C ASP A 273 -10.57 1.01 -1.60
N LEU A 274 -9.68 2.00 -1.44
CA LEU A 274 -8.24 1.81 -1.45
C LEU A 274 -7.77 0.97 -0.26
N ARG A 275 -8.35 1.14 0.95
CA ARG A 275 -8.09 0.22 2.08
C ARG A 275 -8.49 -1.20 1.74
N LEU A 276 -9.65 -1.42 1.12
CA LEU A 276 -10.09 -2.76 0.69
C LEU A 276 -9.08 -3.37 -0.29
N VAL A 277 -8.73 -2.69 -1.39
CA VAL A 277 -7.85 -3.24 -2.42
C VAL A 277 -6.42 -3.50 -1.88
N ILE A 278 -5.87 -2.59 -1.05
CA ILE A 278 -4.58 -2.81 -0.39
C ILE A 278 -4.63 -3.97 0.60
N SER A 279 -5.75 -4.14 1.32
CA SER A 279 -5.91 -5.26 2.26
C SER A 279 -5.97 -6.58 1.50
N VAL A 280 -6.70 -6.65 0.38
CA VAL A 280 -6.75 -7.85 -0.48
C VAL A 280 -5.34 -8.23 -0.94
N ILE A 281 -4.56 -7.31 -1.51
CA ILE A 281 -3.17 -7.59 -1.94
C ILE A 281 -2.33 -8.20 -0.79
N LYS A 282 -2.43 -7.66 0.43
CA LYS A 282 -1.71 -8.22 1.59
C LYS A 282 -2.21 -9.63 1.96
N MET A 283 -3.52 -9.82 2.04
CA MET A 283 -4.13 -11.09 2.44
C MET A 283 -3.95 -12.19 1.39
N VAL A 284 -3.85 -11.84 0.10
CA VAL A 284 -3.50 -12.76 -0.99
C VAL A 284 -2.12 -13.39 -0.75
N ALA A 285 -1.14 -12.59 -0.37
CA ALA A 285 0.20 -13.07 -0.02
C ALA A 285 0.25 -13.85 1.31
N ASP A 286 -0.75 -13.75 2.19
CA ASP A 286 -0.89 -14.64 3.35
C ASP A 286 -1.60 -15.96 2.97
N LEU A 287 -2.59 -15.93 2.06
CA LEU A 287 -3.23 -17.14 1.52
C LEU A 287 -2.27 -18.02 0.69
N GLU A 288 -1.40 -17.41 -0.13
CA GLU A 288 -0.32 -18.14 -0.84
C GLU A 288 0.54 -18.92 0.15
N ARG A 289 1.00 -18.28 1.22
CA ARG A 289 1.85 -18.90 2.23
C ARG A 289 1.16 -20.04 2.96
N VAL A 290 -0.15 -19.93 3.22
CA VAL A 290 -0.93 -21.04 3.79
C VAL A 290 -0.97 -22.24 2.83
N GLY A 291 -1.18 -22.01 1.53
CA GLY A 291 -1.07 -23.06 0.50
C GLY A 291 0.31 -23.70 0.49
N ASP A 292 1.37 -22.88 0.54
CA ASP A 292 2.75 -23.36 0.54
C ASP A 292 3.12 -24.09 1.84
N GLU A 293 2.53 -23.79 3.00
CA GLU A 293 2.60 -24.62 4.23
C GLU A 293 1.81 -25.94 4.07
N ALA A 294 0.60 -25.94 3.48
CA ALA A 294 -0.15 -27.16 3.19
C ALA A 294 0.64 -28.13 2.27
N LYS A 295 1.35 -27.59 1.28
CA LYS A 295 2.30 -28.30 0.41
C LYS A 295 3.52 -28.82 1.14
N LYS A 296 4.00 -28.18 2.21
CA LYS A 296 5.04 -28.73 3.09
C LYS A 296 4.50 -29.92 3.89
N ILE A 297 3.29 -29.81 4.45
CA ILE A 297 2.60 -30.92 5.13
C ILE A 297 2.43 -32.12 4.17
N ALA A 298 1.97 -31.87 2.94
CA ALA A 298 1.82 -32.91 1.93
C ALA A 298 3.15 -33.62 1.57
N LYS A 299 4.25 -32.88 1.39
CA LYS A 299 5.59 -33.47 1.18
C LYS A 299 6.03 -34.36 2.36
N LEU A 300 5.72 -33.95 3.59
CA LEU A 300 6.03 -34.72 4.80
C LEU A 300 5.13 -35.96 4.94
N ALA A 301 3.86 -35.89 4.49
CA ALA A 301 2.95 -37.03 4.43
C ALA A 301 3.44 -38.11 3.45
N ILE A 302 3.88 -37.74 2.24
CA ILE A 302 4.49 -38.68 1.27
C ILE A 302 5.69 -39.38 1.93
N LYS A 303 6.61 -38.59 2.51
CA LYS A 303 7.81 -39.12 3.18
C LYS A 303 7.46 -40.10 4.31
N LEU A 304 6.45 -39.80 5.13
CA LEU A 304 6.00 -40.69 6.21
C LEU A 304 5.25 -41.92 5.71
N SER A 305 4.61 -41.86 4.54
CA SER A 305 4.04 -43.04 3.88
C SER A 305 5.12 -44.00 3.35
N GLU A 306 6.31 -43.50 3.01
CA GLU A 306 7.46 -44.29 2.54
C GLU A 306 8.35 -44.81 3.68
N GLU A 307 8.68 -43.95 4.66
CA GLU A 307 9.51 -44.30 5.84
C GLU A 307 8.72 -45.06 6.93
N GLY A 308 7.39 -45.10 6.82
CA GLY A 308 6.46 -45.59 7.82
C GLY A 308 6.08 -44.52 8.85
N GLN A 309 4.88 -44.65 9.44
CA GLN A 309 4.36 -43.67 10.39
C GLN A 309 5.25 -43.47 11.63
N ALA A 310 5.15 -42.27 12.21
CA ALA A 310 5.71 -42.01 13.54
C ALA A 310 4.89 -42.74 14.62
N PRO A 311 5.48 -43.03 15.80
CA PRO A 311 4.75 -43.68 16.89
C PRO A 311 3.85 -42.72 17.70
N ARG A 312 4.01 -41.38 17.56
CA ARG A 312 3.28 -40.33 18.31
C ARG A 312 3.15 -39.05 17.49
N GLY A 313 2.30 -38.12 17.95
CA GLY A 313 2.14 -36.76 17.41
C GLY A 313 0.90 -36.54 16.53
N TYR A 314 0.21 -37.61 16.09
CA TYR A 314 -0.95 -37.50 15.20
C TYR A 314 -2.22 -36.98 15.89
N VAL A 315 -2.35 -37.13 17.22
CA VAL A 315 -3.50 -36.60 17.98
C VAL A 315 -3.35 -35.09 18.12
N GLU A 316 -2.14 -34.66 18.46
CA GLU A 316 -1.71 -33.28 18.59
C GLU A 316 -1.84 -32.54 17.23
N VAL A 317 -1.35 -33.14 16.15
CA VAL A 317 -1.55 -32.65 14.77
C VAL A 317 -3.03 -32.50 14.42
N ARG A 318 -3.88 -33.49 14.74
CA ARG A 318 -5.31 -33.43 14.43
C ARG A 318 -6.01 -32.30 15.20
N HIS A 319 -5.67 -32.14 16.48
CA HIS A 319 -6.26 -31.12 17.35
C HIS A 319 -5.90 -29.71 16.87
N ILE A 320 -4.60 -29.43 16.71
CA ILE A 320 -4.09 -28.13 16.23
C ILE A 320 -4.61 -27.84 14.81
N ALA A 321 -4.63 -28.82 13.91
CA ALA A 321 -5.17 -28.63 12.57
C ALA A 321 -6.65 -28.23 12.58
N GLY A 322 -7.48 -28.84 13.43
CA GLY A 322 -8.90 -28.47 13.53
C GLY A 322 -9.10 -27.05 14.06
N HIS A 323 -8.28 -26.61 15.02
CA HIS A 323 -8.31 -25.25 15.54
C HIS A 323 -7.90 -24.23 14.47
N VAL A 324 -6.76 -24.46 13.82
CA VAL A 324 -6.21 -23.59 12.79
C VAL A 324 -7.10 -23.53 11.54
N GLN A 325 -7.74 -24.63 11.14
CA GLN A 325 -8.74 -24.64 10.07
C GLN A 325 -9.96 -23.78 10.43
N SER A 326 -10.44 -23.82 11.68
CA SER A 326 -11.50 -22.91 12.15
C SER A 326 -11.05 -21.45 12.08
N MET A 327 -9.83 -21.13 12.55
CA MET A 327 -9.31 -19.76 12.50
C MET A 327 -9.23 -19.20 11.07
N LEU A 328 -8.76 -20.01 10.10
CA LEU A 328 -8.71 -19.61 8.70
C LEU A 328 -10.13 -19.37 8.13
N HIS A 329 -11.08 -20.25 8.47
CA HIS A 329 -12.48 -20.11 8.08
C HIS A 329 -13.13 -18.85 8.66
N ASP A 330 -12.95 -18.65 9.96
CA ASP A 330 -13.46 -17.49 10.69
C ASP A 330 -12.84 -16.18 10.14
N ALA A 331 -11.59 -16.20 9.66
CA ALA A 331 -10.95 -15.03 9.06
C ALA A 331 -11.55 -14.67 7.69
N LEU A 332 -11.89 -15.68 6.87
CA LEU A 332 -12.56 -15.49 5.58
C LEU A 332 -14.03 -15.07 5.75
N ASP A 333 -14.74 -15.58 6.77
CA ASP A 333 -16.09 -15.13 7.12
C ASP A 333 -16.08 -13.69 7.67
N ALA A 334 -15.12 -13.34 8.53
CA ALA A 334 -14.90 -11.98 9.02
C ALA A 334 -14.64 -10.98 7.88
N PHE A 335 -13.78 -11.35 6.91
CA PHE A 335 -13.57 -10.55 5.69
C PHE A 335 -14.85 -10.45 4.83
N THR A 336 -15.63 -11.52 4.75
CA THR A 336 -16.89 -11.53 4.00
C THR A 336 -17.90 -10.57 4.60
N ARG A 337 -18.01 -10.53 5.94
CA ARG A 337 -18.97 -9.71 6.69
C ARG A 337 -18.48 -8.30 7.02
N LEU A 338 -17.17 -8.06 6.93
CA LEU A 338 -16.50 -6.88 7.48
C LEU A 338 -16.66 -6.81 9.02
N ASP A 339 -16.50 -7.95 9.69
CA ASP A 339 -16.68 -8.11 11.14
C ASP A 339 -15.34 -7.99 11.89
N SER A 340 -15.08 -6.82 12.46
CA SER A 340 -13.88 -6.53 13.25
C SER A 340 -13.91 -7.18 14.65
N GLU A 341 -15.08 -7.50 15.22
CA GLU A 341 -15.17 -8.26 16.47
C GLU A 341 -14.77 -9.72 16.27
N GLN A 342 -15.19 -10.36 15.16
CA GLN A 342 -14.77 -11.71 14.80
C GLN A 342 -13.27 -11.76 14.54
N ALA A 343 -12.72 -10.79 13.81
CA ALA A 343 -11.28 -10.67 13.60
C ALA A 343 -10.50 -10.56 14.93
N LEU A 344 -10.96 -9.73 15.87
CA LEU A 344 -10.36 -9.59 17.20
C LEU A 344 -10.44 -10.88 18.03
N ARG A 345 -11.46 -11.72 17.85
CA ARG A 345 -11.52 -13.06 18.47
C ARG A 345 -10.43 -13.97 17.92
N ILE A 346 -10.16 -13.95 16.62
CA ILE A 346 -9.11 -14.79 15.98
C ILE A 346 -7.72 -14.42 16.52
N MET A 347 -7.42 -13.12 16.66
CA MET A 347 -6.16 -12.65 17.28
C MET A 347 -5.95 -13.13 18.73
N LYS A 348 -7.03 -13.47 19.45
CA LYS A 348 -6.96 -14.03 20.82
C LYS A 348 -6.73 -15.54 20.80
N GLU A 349 -7.25 -16.23 19.80
CA GLU A 349 -7.13 -17.68 19.63
C GLU A 349 -5.74 -18.11 19.13
N ASP A 350 -5.06 -17.25 18.37
CA ASP A 350 -3.69 -17.45 17.87
C ASP A 350 -2.70 -17.87 18.97
N LYS A 351 -2.71 -17.15 20.11
CA LYS A 351 -1.90 -17.49 21.29
C LYS A 351 -2.17 -18.89 21.86
N ARG A 352 -3.38 -19.42 21.67
CA ARG A 352 -3.75 -20.76 22.16
C ARG A 352 -3.17 -21.84 21.24
N VAL A 353 -3.18 -21.63 19.92
CA VAL A 353 -2.49 -22.49 18.95
C VAL A 353 -0.99 -22.56 19.27
N ASP A 354 -0.39 -21.41 19.58
CA ASP A 354 1.00 -21.27 19.98
C ASP A 354 1.33 -22.10 21.24
N GLU A 355 0.52 -21.99 22.30
CA GLU A 355 0.65 -22.79 23.53
C GLU A 355 0.49 -24.31 23.28
N GLU A 356 -0.46 -24.70 22.43
CA GLU A 356 -0.70 -26.09 22.03
C GLU A 356 0.48 -26.67 21.23
N TYR A 357 1.02 -25.91 20.27
CA TYR A 357 2.23 -26.26 19.53
C TYR A 357 3.41 -26.49 20.48
N GLN A 358 3.66 -25.57 21.42
CA GLN A 358 4.74 -25.70 22.39
C GLN A 358 4.55 -26.89 23.35
N ALA A 359 3.31 -27.30 23.65
CA ALA A 359 3.02 -28.51 24.42
C ALA A 359 3.27 -29.80 23.62
N ALA A 360 2.82 -29.84 22.36
CA ALA A 360 3.06 -30.97 21.44
C ALA A 360 4.56 -31.15 21.16
N ALA A 361 5.27 -30.06 20.90
CA ALA A 361 6.71 -30.07 20.62
C ALA A 361 7.52 -30.65 21.80
N ARG A 362 7.26 -30.20 23.04
CA ARG A 362 7.90 -30.76 24.24
C ARG A 362 7.65 -32.26 24.37
N THR A 363 6.43 -32.72 24.12
CA THR A 363 6.04 -34.14 24.21
C THR A 363 6.79 -35.01 23.19
N LEU A 364 6.93 -34.53 21.95
CA LEU A 364 7.73 -35.20 20.91
C LEU A 364 9.23 -35.18 21.22
N LEU A 365 9.76 -34.07 21.76
CA LEU A 365 11.16 -33.96 22.16
C LEU A 365 11.53 -34.97 23.26
N THR A 366 10.71 -35.10 24.31
CA THR A 366 10.92 -36.12 25.35
C THR A 366 10.92 -37.53 24.75
N PHE A 367 9.96 -37.84 23.87
CA PHE A 367 9.91 -39.15 23.21
C PHE A 367 11.13 -39.42 22.31
N MET A 368 11.65 -38.41 21.61
CA MET A 368 12.88 -38.55 20.80
C MET A 368 14.14 -38.78 21.64
N MET A 369 14.15 -38.33 22.91
CA MET A 369 15.20 -38.66 23.87
C MET A 369 15.07 -40.08 24.44
N GLU A 370 13.85 -40.62 24.51
CA GLU A 370 13.58 -42.00 24.96
C GLU A 370 13.90 -43.06 23.89
N ASP A 371 13.55 -42.84 22.61
CA ASP A 371 13.85 -43.77 21.52
C ASP A 371 14.43 -43.08 20.28
N THR A 372 15.77 -43.13 20.18
CA THR A 372 16.54 -42.50 19.11
C THR A 372 16.27 -43.09 17.70
N ARG A 373 15.68 -44.29 17.62
CA ARG A 373 15.32 -44.95 16.34
C ARG A 373 14.16 -44.27 15.61
N ASN A 374 13.40 -43.43 16.29
CA ASN A 374 12.22 -42.76 15.74
C ASN A 374 12.46 -41.28 15.39
N ILE A 375 13.67 -40.74 15.58
CA ILE A 375 13.96 -39.30 15.41
C ILE A 375 13.55 -38.75 14.03
N SER A 376 13.90 -39.38 12.90
CA SER A 376 13.51 -38.86 11.55
C SER A 376 11.99 -38.68 11.40
N ARG A 377 11.22 -39.65 11.90
CA ARG A 377 9.76 -39.69 11.78
C ARG A 377 9.10 -38.69 12.73
N CYS A 378 9.55 -38.63 13.99
CA CYS A 378 9.11 -37.63 14.96
C CYS A 378 9.47 -36.19 14.54
N MET A 379 10.66 -35.97 13.95
CA MET A 379 11.03 -34.69 13.35
C MET A 379 10.12 -34.33 12.17
N SER A 380 9.73 -35.29 11.35
CA SER A 380 8.81 -35.04 10.23
C SER A 380 7.42 -34.60 10.75
N VAL A 381 6.94 -35.17 11.87
CA VAL A 381 5.72 -34.69 12.55
C VAL A 381 5.93 -33.32 13.23
N MET A 382 7.11 -33.04 13.81
CA MET A 382 7.45 -31.71 14.33
C MET A 382 7.37 -30.62 13.26
N TRP A 383 7.86 -30.90 12.04
CA TRP A 383 7.75 -29.98 10.92
C TRP A 383 6.31 -29.75 10.45
N VAL A 384 5.43 -30.76 10.55
CA VAL A 384 3.98 -30.57 10.33
C VAL A 384 3.39 -29.66 11.40
N LEU A 385 3.68 -29.91 12.68
CA LEU A 385 3.18 -29.08 13.78
C LEU A 385 3.61 -27.62 13.62
N ARG A 386 4.84 -27.37 13.18
CA ARG A 386 5.33 -26.02 12.87
C ARG A 386 4.65 -25.42 11.64
N ALA A 387 4.36 -26.21 10.61
CA ALA A 387 3.62 -25.73 9.44
C ALA A 387 2.18 -25.33 9.81
N LEU A 388 1.53 -26.07 10.72
CA LEU A 388 0.19 -25.75 11.21
C LEU A 388 0.15 -24.46 12.06
N GLU A 389 1.10 -24.26 12.98
CA GLU A 389 1.21 -23.00 13.73
C GLU A 389 1.37 -21.81 12.77
N ARG A 390 2.20 -21.92 11.73
CA ARG A 390 2.33 -20.88 10.70
C ARG A 390 1.06 -20.61 9.89
N VAL A 391 0.18 -21.59 9.73
CA VAL A 391 -1.15 -21.33 9.13
C VAL A 391 -2.04 -20.55 10.10
N GLY A 392 -1.87 -20.75 11.42
CA GLY A 392 -2.44 -19.90 12.46
C GLY A 392 -1.96 -18.45 12.34
N ASP A 393 -0.64 -18.23 12.29
CA ASP A 393 -0.03 -16.90 12.08
C ASP A 393 -0.66 -16.17 10.88
N HIS A 394 -0.80 -16.86 9.74
CA HIS A 394 -1.36 -16.27 8.52
C HIS A 394 -2.88 -16.01 8.61
N ALA A 395 -3.65 -16.84 9.32
CA ALA A 395 -5.05 -16.54 9.62
C ALA A 395 -5.19 -15.32 10.55
N CYS A 396 -4.27 -15.16 11.51
CA CYS A 396 -4.16 -13.99 12.37
C CYS A 396 -3.85 -12.72 11.56
N ASN A 397 -2.86 -12.77 10.65
CA ASN A 397 -2.56 -11.67 9.71
C ASN A 397 -3.78 -11.26 8.87
N ILE A 398 -4.58 -12.21 8.38
CA ILE A 398 -5.80 -11.92 7.62
C ILE A 398 -6.80 -11.17 8.51
N ALA A 399 -7.01 -11.61 9.75
CA ALA A 399 -7.86 -10.92 10.73
C ALA A 399 -7.36 -9.49 11.04
N GLU A 400 -6.05 -9.27 11.23
CA GLU A 400 -5.48 -7.93 11.43
C GLU A 400 -5.77 -7.00 10.23
N ASN A 401 -5.69 -7.52 9.00
CA ASN A 401 -6.03 -6.75 7.80
C ASN A 401 -7.54 -6.47 7.67
N VAL A 402 -8.42 -7.35 8.18
CA VAL A 402 -9.86 -7.07 8.28
C VAL A 402 -10.13 -5.90 9.22
N ILE A 403 -9.49 -5.85 10.40
CA ILE A 403 -9.62 -4.73 11.34
C ILE A 403 -9.15 -3.43 10.68
N PHE A 404 -7.98 -3.44 10.02
CA PHE A 404 -7.48 -2.27 9.27
C PHE A 404 -8.44 -1.83 8.15
N MET A 405 -9.08 -2.76 7.45
CA MET A 405 -10.05 -2.44 6.39
C MET A 405 -11.30 -1.74 6.94
N VAL A 406 -11.80 -2.18 8.11
CA VAL A 406 -13.00 -1.63 8.76
C VAL A 406 -12.68 -0.32 9.48
N GLU A 407 -11.83 -0.36 10.49
CA GLU A 407 -11.58 0.77 11.39
C GLU A 407 -10.62 1.79 10.75
N GLY A 408 -9.63 1.32 10.00
CA GLY A 408 -8.61 2.16 9.37
C GLY A 408 -7.32 2.32 10.15
N GLU A 409 -7.26 1.79 11.38
CA GLU A 409 -6.06 1.78 12.20
C GLU A 409 -5.30 0.46 12.04
N ASP A 410 -3.98 0.54 12.12
CA ASP A 410 -3.08 -0.59 11.89
C ASP A 410 -2.75 -1.28 13.22
N VAL A 411 -3.47 -2.36 13.53
CA VAL A 411 -3.31 -3.14 14.77
C VAL A 411 -2.16 -4.14 14.74
N ARG A 412 -1.41 -4.23 13.63
CA ARG A 412 -0.35 -5.22 13.45
C ARG A 412 0.78 -5.04 14.46
N HIS A 413 1.19 -6.13 15.10
CA HIS A 413 2.19 -6.13 16.18
C HIS A 413 1.83 -5.29 17.43
N THR A 414 0.56 -4.91 17.60
CA THR A 414 0.10 -4.21 18.82
C THR A 414 -0.30 -5.22 19.92
N SER A 415 -0.58 -4.74 21.14
CA SER A 415 -1.15 -5.61 22.17
C SER A 415 -2.65 -5.85 21.89
N ILE A 416 -3.18 -6.99 22.37
CA ILE A 416 -4.62 -7.28 22.28
C ILE A 416 -5.46 -6.17 22.94
N GLU A 417 -4.94 -5.52 23.98
CA GLU A 417 -5.54 -4.39 24.68
C GLU A 417 -5.58 -3.08 23.85
N GLU A 418 -4.72 -2.96 22.82
CA GLU A 418 -4.78 -1.88 21.82
C GLU A 418 -5.80 -2.23 20.74
N ALA A 419 -5.75 -3.45 20.20
CA ALA A 419 -6.74 -3.94 19.23
C ALA A 419 -8.18 -3.91 19.78
N GLU A 420 -8.38 -4.23 21.06
CA GLU A 420 -9.66 -4.06 21.77
C GLU A 420 -10.15 -2.61 21.82
N ARG A 421 -9.24 -1.64 21.94
CA ARG A 421 -9.60 -0.21 21.92
C ARG A 421 -9.91 0.30 20.51
N VAL A 422 -9.27 -0.25 19.50
CA VAL A 422 -9.52 0.08 18.08
C VAL A 422 -10.89 -0.45 17.62
N VAL A 423 -11.28 -1.66 18.05
CA VAL A 423 -12.58 -2.27 17.67
C VAL A 423 -13.74 -1.79 18.56
N GLY A 424 -13.47 -1.38 19.80
CA GLY A 424 -14.48 -0.91 20.76
C GLY A 424 -14.68 0.61 20.85
N GLY A 425 -14.03 1.39 19.98
CA GLY A 425 -14.00 2.87 19.99
C GLY A 425 -14.94 3.53 18.98
#